data_AF-A0A931YWU0-F1
#
_entry.id   AF-A0A931YWU0-F1
#
_cell.length_a   1.000
_cell.length_b   1.000
_cell.length_c   1.000
_cell.angle_alpha   90.00
_cell.angle_beta   90.00
_cell.angle_gamma   90.00
#
_symmetry.space_group_name_H-M   'P 1'
#
loop_
_entity.id
_entity.type
_entity.pdbx_description
1 polymer ?
#
loop_
_entity_poly.entity_id
_entity_poly.type
_entity_poly.pdbx_seq_one_letter_code
_entity_poly.pdbx_strand_id
1 'polypeptide(L)'
;GEFSSLSRRYPNFAYHPVVASADGPWRHAPDGLAEVVGRMVADVTGLVAYVAGGSAAIDRVRDVLMARGLDRKSVKWEKFW
;
A
#
# COMPACT_ATOMS: atom_id res chain seq x y z
N GLY A 1 -16.52 3.81 8.06
CA GLY A 1 -16.14 2.41 8.36
C GLY A 1 -15.27 2.35 9.60
N GLU A 2 -14.97 1.16 10.09
CA GLU A 2 -14.18 0.94 11.31
C GLU A 2 -12.82 1.65 11.27
N PHE A 3 -12.07 1.53 10.17
CA PHE A 3 -10.79 2.24 9.99
C PHE A 3 -10.90 3.76 9.99
N SER A 4 -12.00 4.32 9.46
CA SER A 4 -12.25 5.77 9.51
C SER A 4 -12.54 6.27 10.92
N SER A 5 -13.09 5.40 11.78
CA SER A 5 -13.28 5.71 13.21
C SER A 5 -11.93 5.70 13.93
N LEU A 6 -11.09 4.71 13.64
CA LEU A 6 -9.74 4.61 14.20
C LEU A 6 -8.87 5.83 13.84
N SER A 7 -8.93 6.32 12.60
CA SER A 7 -8.14 7.51 12.21
C SER A 7 -8.59 8.80 12.88
N ARG A 8 -9.86 8.89 13.31
CA ARG A 8 -10.34 10.02 14.13
C ARG A 8 -9.89 9.89 15.59
N ARG A 9 -9.76 8.67 16.09
CA ARG A 9 -9.41 8.39 17.49
C ARG A 9 -7.91 8.46 17.76
N TYR A 10 -7.08 8.07 16.80
CA TYR A 10 -5.63 7.94 16.97
C TYR A 10 -4.89 8.85 15.98
N PRO A 11 -4.26 9.95 16.44
CA PRO A 11 -3.64 10.94 15.56
C PRO A 11 -2.41 10.42 14.80
N ASN A 12 -1.82 9.32 15.25
CA ASN A 12 -0.71 8.62 14.59
C ASN A 12 -1.18 7.51 13.63
N PHE A 13 -2.49 7.38 13.39
CA PHE A 13 -3.04 6.40 12.46
C PHE A 13 -3.74 7.09 11.30
N ALA A 14 -3.20 6.93 10.09
CA ALA A 14 -3.79 7.39 8.85
C ALA A 14 -4.40 6.22 8.08
N TYR A 15 -5.60 6.42 7.53
CA TYR A 15 -6.27 5.44 6.69
C TYR A 15 -6.72 6.09 5.38
N HIS A 16 -6.28 5.50 4.27
CA HIS A 16 -6.56 6.00 2.93
C HIS A 16 -7.19 4.89 2.08
N PRO A 17 -8.54 4.84 1.97
CA PRO A 17 -9.19 3.88 1.11
C PRO A 17 -8.94 4.23 -0.36
N VAL A 18 -8.50 3.24 -1.15
CA VAL A 18 -8.27 3.36 -2.59
C VAL A 18 -9.15 2.35 -3.30
N VAL A 19 -9.96 2.80 -4.26
CA VAL A 19 -10.85 1.96 -5.06
C VAL A 19 -10.48 2.14 -6.53
N ALA A 20 -10.27 1.04 -7.25
CA ALA A 20 -9.80 1.07 -8.64
C ALA A 20 -10.88 1.50 -9.65
N SER A 21 -12.15 1.23 -9.37
CA SER A 21 -13.32 1.75 -10.09
C SER A 21 -14.58 1.45 -9.27
N ALA A 22 -15.62 2.30 -9.38
CA ALA A 22 -16.93 2.04 -8.78
C ALA A 22 -17.74 0.97 -9.54
N ASP A 23 -17.34 0.61 -10.76
CA ASP A 23 -18.18 -0.13 -11.73
C ASP A 23 -17.76 -1.57 -12.07
N GLY A 24 -16.86 -2.22 -11.33
CA GLY A 24 -16.60 -3.65 -11.54
C GLY A 24 -15.21 -4.18 -11.13
N PRO A 25 -14.97 -5.50 -11.30
CA PRO A 25 -13.73 -6.15 -10.88
C PRO A 25 -12.55 -5.59 -11.65
N TRP A 26 -11.45 -5.39 -10.91
CA TRP A 26 -10.13 -4.88 -11.27
C TRP A 26 -9.74 -5.08 -12.75
N ARG A 27 -10.24 -4.22 -13.64
CA ARG A 27 -9.88 -4.19 -15.05
C ARG A 27 -9.13 -2.88 -15.32
N HIS A 28 -7.81 -3.02 -15.42
CA HIS A 28 -6.90 -2.10 -16.11
C HIS A 28 -6.69 -0.70 -15.49
N ALA A 29 -6.24 -0.64 -14.24
CA ALA A 29 -5.35 0.45 -13.82
C ALA A 29 -4.00 -0.17 -13.44
N PRO A 30 -2.97 -0.13 -14.31
CA PRO A 30 -1.62 -0.58 -13.96
C PRO A 30 -1.02 0.20 -12.78
N ASP A 31 -1.59 1.37 -12.47
CA ASP A 31 -0.91 2.39 -11.67
C ASP A 31 -1.54 2.64 -10.29
N GLY A 32 -2.80 2.24 -10.03
CA GLY A 32 -3.59 2.78 -8.91
C GLY A 32 -3.01 2.63 -7.50
N LEU A 33 -2.69 1.41 -7.04
CA LEU A 33 -2.18 1.21 -5.67
C LEU A 33 -0.72 1.65 -5.53
N ALA A 34 0.11 1.29 -6.49
CA ALA A 34 1.56 1.55 -6.45
C ALA A 34 1.85 3.06 -6.58
N GLU A 35 1.10 3.77 -7.43
CA GLU A 35 1.18 5.23 -7.54
C GLU A 35 0.71 5.92 -6.26
N VAL A 36 -0.40 5.48 -5.67
CA VAL A 36 -0.87 6.04 -4.39
C VAL A 36 0.17 5.83 -3.29
N VAL A 37 0.75 4.62 -3.18
CA VAL A 37 1.85 4.36 -2.24
C VAL A 37 3.05 5.28 -2.54
N GLY A 38 3.42 5.43 -3.81
CA GLY A 38 4.53 6.28 -4.23
C GLY A 38 4.33 7.77 -3.94
N ARG A 39 3.07 8.25 -3.89
CA ARG A 39 2.69 9.62 -3.50
C ARG A 39 2.63 9.78 -1.98
N MET A 40 2.18 8.77 -1.24
CA MET A 40 2.00 8.83 0.22
C MET A 40 3.31 8.64 0.99
N VAL A 41 4.22 7.81 0.49
CA VAL A 41 5.48 7.51 1.16
C VAL A 41 6.58 8.41 0.59
N ALA A 42 6.75 9.58 1.23
CA ALA A 42 7.78 10.55 0.87
C ALA A 42 9.18 10.16 1.37
N ASP A 43 9.25 9.48 2.52
CA ASP A 43 10.47 8.97 3.15
C ASP A 43 10.21 7.57 3.71
N VAL A 44 11.25 6.74 3.70
CA VAL A 44 11.24 5.35 4.15
C VAL A 44 12.11 5.11 5.39
N THR A 45 12.75 6.15 5.91
CA THR A 45 13.61 6.08 7.09
C THR A 45 12.84 5.53 8.29
N GLY A 46 13.33 4.40 8.82
CA GLY A 46 12.72 3.75 9.98
C GLY A 46 11.40 3.04 9.70
N LEU A 47 10.96 2.92 8.44
CA LEU A 47 9.73 2.23 8.09
C LEU A 47 9.89 0.70 8.03
N VAL A 48 8.81 0.00 8.36
CA VAL A 48 8.60 -1.41 8.06
C VAL A 48 7.26 -1.51 7.34
N ALA A 49 7.24 -2.15 6.17
CA ALA A 49 6.04 -2.29 5.37
C ALA A 49 5.46 -3.70 5.50
N TYR A 50 4.14 -3.79 5.66
CA TYR A 50 3.38 -5.03 5.66
C TYR A 50 2.44 -5.02 4.45
N VAL A 51 2.58 -6.00 3.56
CA VAL A 51 1.84 -6.05 2.28
C VAL A 51 1.21 -7.41 2.10
N ALA A 52 -0.10 -7.46 1.88
CA ALA A 52 -0.79 -8.72 1.60
C ALA A 52 -1.76 -8.58 0.41
N GLY A 53 -1.87 -9.64 -0.39
CA GLY A 53 -2.73 -9.65 -1.58
C GLY A 53 -2.23 -10.59 -2.69
N GLY A 54 -2.64 -10.33 -3.93
CA GLY A 54 -2.16 -11.08 -5.09
C GLY A 54 -0.70 -10.73 -5.43
N SER A 55 0.06 -11.70 -5.96
CA SER A 55 1.49 -11.52 -6.30
C SER A 55 1.78 -10.25 -7.09
N ALA A 56 0.99 -9.97 -8.14
CA ALA A 56 1.23 -8.81 -8.99
C ALA A 56 1.03 -7.46 -8.27
N ALA A 57 0.26 -7.40 -7.18
CA ALA A 57 0.12 -6.20 -6.36
C ALA A 57 1.28 -6.09 -5.36
N ILE A 58 1.65 -7.21 -4.75
CA ILE A 58 2.78 -7.30 -3.82
C ILE A 58 4.08 -6.86 -4.50
N ASP A 59 4.37 -7.41 -5.67
CA ASP A 59 5.61 -7.13 -6.40
C ASP A 59 5.70 -5.64 -6.75
N ARG A 60 4.62 -5.04 -7.28
CA ARG A 60 4.59 -3.60 -7.59
C ARG A 60 4.80 -2.71 -6.37
N VAL A 61 4.14 -3.01 -5.25
CA VAL A 61 4.31 -2.21 -4.02
C VAL A 61 5.72 -2.35 -3.47
N ARG A 62 6.31 -3.56 -3.53
CA ARG A 62 7.70 -3.78 -3.14
C ARG A 62 8.65 -2.97 -4.02
N ASP A 63 8.47 -2.99 -5.33
CA ASP A 63 9.31 -2.23 -6.26
C ASP A 63 9.27 -0.74 -5.96
N VAL A 64 8.09 -0.15 -5.73
CA VAL A 64 7.95 1.27 -5.38
C VAL A 64 8.67 1.61 -4.07
N LEU A 65 8.47 0.83 -3.02
CA LEU A 65 9.10 1.10 -1.71
C LEU A 65 10.62 0.90 -1.75
N MET A 66 11.09 -0.13 -2.46
CA MET A 66 12.53 -0.38 -2.63
C MET A 66 13.20 0.68 -3.50
N ALA A 67 12.52 1.17 -4.54
CA ALA A 67 13.00 2.31 -5.33
C ALA A 67 13.13 3.61 -4.51
N ARG A 68 12.39 3.72 -3.41
CA ARG A 68 12.52 4.80 -2.42
C ARG A 68 13.62 4.58 -1.39
N GLY A 69 14.32 3.44 -1.43
CA GLY A 69 15.42 3.11 -0.53
C GLY A 69 15.03 2.23 0.67
N LEU A 70 13.80 1.68 0.71
CA LEU A 70 13.41 0.77 1.78
C LEU A 70 14.17 -0.56 1.63
N ASP A 71 14.84 -1.01 2.69
CA ASP A 71 15.55 -2.28 2.67
C ASP A 71 14.56 -3.44 2.42
N ARG A 72 14.95 -4.38 1.56
CA ARG A 72 14.12 -5.53 1.19
C ARG A 72 13.68 -6.35 2.41
N LYS A 73 14.50 -6.44 3.47
CA LYS A 73 14.18 -7.16 4.71
C LYS A 73 13.13 -6.43 5.55
N SER A 74 12.93 -5.14 5.34
CA SER A 74 11.91 -4.31 5.98
C SER A 74 10.55 -4.41 5.30
N VAL A 75 10.41 -5.14 4.18
CA VAL A 75 9.12 -5.45 3.57
C VAL A 75 8.68 -6.87 3.92
N LYS A 76 7.64 -6.98 4.74
CA LYS A 76 6.98 -8.24 5.10
C LYS A 76 5.81 -8.44 4.14
N TRP A 77 5.69 -9.63 3.58
CA TRP A 77 4.65 -9.89 2.59
C TRP A 77 4.01 -11.26 2.75
N GLU A 78 2.72 -11.31 2.42
CA GLU A 78 1.93 -12.53 2.42
C GLU A 78 1.08 -12.60 1.15
N LYS A 79 1.31 -13.62 0.34
CA LYS A 79 0.53 -13.86 -0.88
C LYS A 79 -0.74 -14.60 -0.51
N PHE A 80 -1.87 -14.12 -0.98
CA PHE A 80 -3.09 -14.91 -1.00
C PHE A 80 -3.26 -15.51 -2.41
N TRP A 81 -3.55 -16.83 -2.47
CA TRP A 81 -3.78 -17.66 -3.68
C TRP A 81 -2.69 -17.61 -4.77
#